data_AF-A0A7X6UDW3-F1
#
_entry.id   AF-A0A7X6UDW3-F1
#
_cell.length_a   1.000
_cell.length_b   1.000
_cell.length_c   1.000
_cell.angle_alpha   90.00
_cell.angle_beta   90.00
_cell.angle_gamma   90.00
#
_symmetry.space_group_name_H-M   'P 1'
#
loop_
_entity.id
_entity.type
_entity.pdbx_description
1 polymer ?
#
loop_
_entity_poly.entity_id
_entity_poly.type
_entity_poly.pdbx_seq_one_letter_code
_entity_poly.pdbx_strand_id
1 'polypeptide(L)'
;RPGAQVLLQYYQFLRLGRDGYRAVQQGSIDVATYLSSEIAKLAPFDLVSKGDTIPVFAWKLKKGERNWDLYDLADRLRMRGWLVPAYPMPDDMADLVVQRIVVRLGLSRDLAEQLLDAIKEEVDFLENLDARIPREKERTSFSH
;
A
#
# COMPACT_ATOMS: atom_id res chain seq x y z
N ARG A 1 -26.01 18.23 11.99
CA ARG A 1 -24.94 17.81 11.04
C ARG A 1 -24.31 19.08 10.47
N PRO A 2 -22.99 19.31 10.63
CA PRO A 2 -22.37 20.55 10.16
C PRO A 2 -22.41 20.64 8.62
N GLY A 3 -22.91 21.74 8.05
CA GLY A 3 -23.00 21.95 6.60
C GLY A 3 -21.67 22.27 5.91
N ALA A 4 -20.58 22.41 6.67
CA ALA A 4 -19.26 22.80 6.16
C ALA A 4 -18.72 21.85 5.08
N GLN A 5 -18.96 20.54 5.20
CA GLN A 5 -18.53 19.56 4.20
C GLN A 5 -19.23 19.76 2.84
N VAL A 6 -20.49 20.20 2.85
CA VAL A 6 -21.25 20.52 1.63
C VAL A 6 -20.65 21.74 0.93
N LEU A 7 -20.34 22.80 1.69
CA LEU A 7 -19.72 24.02 1.15
C LEU A 7 -18.32 23.73 0.57
N LEU A 8 -17.50 22.95 1.28
CA LEU A 8 -16.17 22.56 0.79
C LEU A 8 -16.26 21.71 -0.48
N GLN A 9 -17.19 20.76 -0.55
CA GLN A 9 -17.40 19.95 -1.75
C GLN A 9 -17.85 20.80 -2.94
N TYR A 10 -18.74 21.76 -2.71
CA TYR A 10 -19.19 22.70 -3.74
C TYR A 10 -18.05 23.59 -4.25
N TYR A 11 -17.21 24.11 -3.34
CA TYR A 11 -16.00 24.83 -3.71
C TYR A 11 -15.07 23.98 -4.60
N GLN A 12 -14.86 22.71 -4.27
CA GLN A 12 -14.02 21.82 -5.08
C GLN A 12 -14.59 21.60 -6.49
N PHE A 13 -15.91 21.47 -6.63
CA PHE A 13 -16.56 21.39 -7.94
C PHE A 13 -16.31 22.62 -8.80
N LEU A 14 -16.46 23.82 -8.22
CA LEU A 14 -16.24 25.08 -8.93
C LEU A 14 -14.76 25.29 -9.26
N ARG A 15 -13.85 24.98 -8.33
CA ARG A 15 -12.41 25.19 -8.50
C ARG A 15 -11.78 24.27 -9.52
N LEU A 16 -12.10 22.97 -9.47
CA LEU A 16 -11.45 21.96 -10.30
C LEU A 16 -12.19 21.76 -11.63
N GLY A 17 -13.51 21.82 -11.61
CA GLY A 17 -14.32 21.38 -12.75
C GLY A 17 -13.99 19.95 -13.18
N ARG A 18 -14.49 19.53 -14.36
CA ARG A 18 -14.26 18.17 -14.85
C ARG A 18 -12.78 17.87 -15.10
N ASP A 19 -12.06 18.82 -15.69
CA ASP A 19 -10.68 18.60 -16.12
C ASP A 19 -9.71 18.59 -14.94
N GLY A 20 -9.92 19.45 -13.92
CA GLY A 20 -9.12 19.41 -12.69
C GLY A 20 -9.34 18.13 -11.90
N TYR A 21 -10.58 17.64 -11.81
CA TYR A 21 -10.84 16.31 -11.22
C TYR A 21 -10.17 15.20 -12.02
N ARG A 22 -10.23 15.23 -13.36
CA ARG A 22 -9.52 14.26 -14.20
C ARG A 22 -8.03 14.27 -13.92
N ALA A 23 -7.38 15.43 -13.89
CA ALA A 23 -5.96 15.54 -13.63
C ALA A 23 -5.56 14.98 -12.26
N VAL A 24 -6.33 15.30 -11.21
CA VAL A 24 -6.09 14.78 -9.85
C VAL A 24 -6.22 13.26 -9.77
N GLN A 25 -7.28 12.69 -10.37
CA GLN A 25 -7.51 11.24 -10.35
C GLN A 25 -6.47 10.52 -11.19
N GLN A 26 -6.14 11.05 -12.37
CA GLN A 26 -5.10 10.47 -13.23
C GLN A 26 -3.75 10.45 -12.52
N GLY A 27 -3.33 11.55 -11.88
CA GLY A 27 -2.07 11.56 -11.13
C GLY A 27 -2.02 10.52 -10.02
N SER A 28 -3.15 10.23 -9.37
CA SER A 28 -3.22 9.16 -8.35
C SER A 28 -3.12 7.76 -8.96
N ILE A 29 -3.74 7.54 -10.14
CA ILE A 29 -3.64 6.29 -10.90
C ILE A 29 -2.21 6.08 -11.42
N ASP A 30 -1.56 7.14 -11.93
CA ASP A 30 -0.18 7.08 -12.46
C ASP A 30 0.81 6.66 -11.36
N VAL A 31 0.66 7.21 -10.16
CA VAL A 31 1.48 6.82 -9.00
C VAL A 31 1.16 5.40 -8.53
N ALA A 32 -0.12 5.02 -8.49
CA ALA A 32 -0.52 3.66 -8.08
C ALA A 32 0.03 2.58 -9.04
N THR A 33 -0.13 2.81 -10.34
CA THR A 33 0.35 1.90 -11.40
C THR A 33 1.88 1.84 -11.46
N TYR A 34 2.56 2.96 -11.21
CA TYR A 34 4.01 2.95 -11.04
C TYR A 34 4.44 2.06 -9.87
N LEU A 35 3.95 2.34 -8.67
CA LEU A 35 4.34 1.61 -7.46
C LEU A 35 4.05 0.11 -7.61
N SER A 36 2.87 -0.24 -8.11
CA SER A 36 2.51 -1.64 -8.33
C SER A 36 3.43 -2.32 -9.35
N SER A 37 3.79 -1.63 -10.43
CA SER A 37 4.70 -2.17 -11.44
C SER A 37 6.12 -2.40 -10.91
N GLU A 38 6.62 -1.54 -10.03
CA GLU A 38 7.95 -1.70 -9.43
C GLU A 38 7.94 -2.79 -8.35
N ILE A 39 6.90 -2.83 -7.51
CA ILE A 39 6.74 -3.89 -6.50
C ILE A 39 6.61 -5.27 -7.16
N ALA A 40 5.94 -5.36 -8.32
CA ALA A 40 5.84 -6.60 -9.09
C ALA A 40 7.19 -7.14 -9.59
N LYS A 41 8.22 -6.29 -9.71
CA LYS A 41 9.58 -6.69 -10.10
C LYS A 41 10.35 -7.30 -8.94
N LEU A 42 9.94 -7.06 -7.70
CA LEU A 42 10.60 -7.64 -6.53
C LEU A 42 10.31 -9.14 -6.48
N ALA A 43 11.38 -9.93 -6.33
CA ALA A 43 11.32 -11.38 -6.38
C ALA A 43 10.25 -12.01 -5.45
N PRO A 44 10.06 -11.58 -4.18
CA PRO A 44 9.18 -12.27 -3.26
C PRO A 44 7.68 -12.00 -3.46
N PHE A 45 7.27 -11.08 -4.35
CA PHE A 45 5.88 -10.61 -4.41
C PHE A 45 5.12 -11.04 -5.67
N ASP A 46 3.82 -11.28 -5.48
CA ASP A 46 2.81 -11.34 -6.54
C ASP A 46 1.80 -10.21 -6.35
N LEU A 47 1.45 -9.49 -7.43
CA LEU A 47 0.36 -8.53 -7.38
C LEU A 47 -0.99 -9.24 -7.29
N VAL A 48 -1.86 -8.73 -6.41
CA VAL A 48 -3.28 -9.08 -6.34
C VAL A 48 -4.10 -8.12 -7.21
N SER A 49 -3.71 -6.85 -7.27
CA SER A 49 -4.30 -5.83 -8.14
C SER A 49 -3.26 -4.80 -8.58
N LYS A 50 -3.56 -4.04 -9.65
CA LYS A 50 -2.61 -3.11 -10.29
C LYS A 50 -2.84 -1.64 -9.94
N GLY A 51 -4.06 -1.26 -9.56
CA GLY A 51 -4.43 0.14 -9.30
C GLY A 51 -4.70 0.99 -10.55
N ASP A 52 -5.07 0.35 -11.66
CA ASP A 52 -5.37 1.00 -12.96
C ASP A 52 -6.82 1.51 -13.08
N THR A 53 -7.73 1.02 -12.24
CA THR A 53 -9.15 1.43 -12.24
C THR A 53 -9.47 2.40 -11.10
N ILE A 54 -8.96 2.10 -9.90
CA ILE A 54 -8.96 2.98 -8.73
C ILE A 54 -7.51 3.04 -8.22
N PRO A 55 -7.07 4.15 -7.59
CA PRO A 55 -5.69 4.33 -7.16
C PRO A 55 -5.37 3.55 -5.88
N VAL A 56 -5.67 2.25 -5.89
CA VAL A 56 -5.48 1.31 -4.80
C VAL A 56 -5.00 0.00 -5.40
N PHE A 57 -3.91 -0.54 -4.85
CA PHE A 57 -3.39 -1.83 -5.26
C PHE A 57 -2.93 -2.64 -4.05
N ALA A 58 -2.88 -3.95 -4.23
CA ALA A 58 -2.46 -4.88 -3.20
C ALA A 58 -1.52 -5.95 -3.77
N TRP A 59 -0.67 -6.48 -2.92
CA TRP A 59 0.24 -7.58 -3.24
C TRP A 59 0.30 -8.57 -2.08
N LYS A 60 0.82 -9.75 -2.39
CA LYS A 60 1.04 -10.85 -1.45
C LYS A 60 2.46 -11.37 -1.60
N LEU A 61 2.91 -12.14 -0.62
CA LEU A 61 4.10 -12.97 -0.78
C LEU A 61 3.79 -14.15 -1.72
N LYS A 62 4.73 -14.47 -2.60
CA LYS A 62 4.75 -15.72 -3.35
C LYS A 62 4.77 -16.90 -2.38
N LYS A 63 4.25 -18.06 -2.78
CA LYS A 63 4.37 -19.29 -1.98
C LYS A 63 5.85 -19.66 -1.78
N GLY A 64 6.22 -20.07 -0.58
CA GLY A 64 7.58 -20.47 -0.21
C GLY A 64 7.82 -20.36 1.28
N GLU A 65 8.71 -21.20 1.81
CA GLU A 65 9.16 -21.09 3.20
C GLU A 65 10.02 -19.84 3.36
N ARG A 66 9.70 -19.03 4.37
CA ARG A 66 10.44 -17.81 4.71
C ARG A 66 10.53 -17.63 6.23
N ASN A 67 11.54 -16.87 6.61
CA ASN A 67 11.74 -16.42 8.00
C ASN A 67 10.96 -15.14 8.33
N TRP A 68 10.17 -14.62 7.39
CA TRP A 68 9.40 -13.39 7.55
C TRP A 68 8.08 -13.45 6.78
N ASP A 69 7.13 -12.60 7.16
CA ASP A 69 5.87 -12.39 6.45
C ASP A 69 5.54 -10.88 6.28
N LEU A 70 4.41 -10.59 5.64
CA LEU A 70 3.99 -9.22 5.38
C LEU A 70 3.71 -8.38 6.64
N TYR A 71 3.50 -8.99 7.80
CA TYR A 71 3.41 -8.24 9.05
C TYR A 71 4.78 -7.73 9.50
N ASP A 72 5.83 -8.52 9.31
CA ASP A 72 7.21 -8.09 9.61
C ASP A 72 7.60 -6.90 8.71
N LEU A 73 7.31 -6.97 7.40
CA LEU A 73 7.54 -5.86 6.49
C LEU A 73 6.75 -4.61 6.89
N ALA A 74 5.48 -4.77 7.30
CA ALA A 74 4.67 -3.65 7.77
C ALA A 74 5.27 -2.99 9.02
N ASP A 75 5.83 -3.78 9.95
CA ASP A 75 6.50 -3.27 11.14
C ASP A 75 7.78 -2.53 10.82
N ARG A 76 8.60 -3.08 9.92
CA ARG A 76 9.84 -2.43 9.50
C ARG A 76 9.60 -1.12 8.76
N LEU A 77 8.62 -1.09 7.87
CA LEU A 77 8.18 0.15 7.21
C LEU A 77 7.65 1.17 8.24
N ARG A 78 6.91 0.70 9.25
CA ARG A 78 6.41 1.56 10.34
C ARG A 78 7.53 2.20 11.15
N MET A 79 8.61 1.48 11.42
CA MET A 79 9.81 2.05 12.08
C MET A 79 10.43 3.20 11.28
N ARG A 80 10.19 3.25 9.97
CA ARG A 80 10.61 4.32 9.06
C ARG A 80 9.53 5.38 8.80
N GLY A 81 8.42 5.34 9.55
CA GLY A 81 7.31 6.28 9.43
C GLY A 81 6.28 5.93 8.37
N TRP A 82 6.43 4.81 7.67
CA TRP A 82 5.50 4.37 6.62
C TRP A 82 4.42 3.43 7.19
N LEU A 83 3.15 3.81 7.06
CA LEU A 83 2.03 2.98 7.48
C LEU A 83 1.46 2.21 6.28
N VAL A 84 2.05 1.05 5.99
CA VAL A 84 1.55 0.11 4.96
C VAL A 84 0.93 -1.11 5.66
N PRO A 85 -0.41 -1.20 5.74
CA PRO A 85 -1.06 -2.24 6.51
C PRO A 85 -0.98 -3.61 5.82
N ALA A 86 -0.74 -4.65 6.60
CA ALA A 86 -0.93 -6.05 6.21
C ALA A 86 -2.18 -6.62 6.91
N TYR A 87 -2.99 -7.41 6.21
CA TYR A 87 -4.20 -8.03 6.75
C TYR A 87 -4.58 -9.31 5.97
N PRO A 88 -5.29 -10.27 6.59
CA PRO A 88 -5.78 -11.45 5.90
C PRO A 88 -6.99 -11.11 5.01
N MET A 89 -7.13 -11.77 3.88
CA MET A 89 -8.30 -11.62 3.03
C MET A 89 -9.56 -12.23 3.70
N PRO A 90 -10.77 -11.70 3.42
CA PRO A 90 -12.00 -12.15 4.08
C PRO A 90 -12.38 -13.62 3.82
N ASP A 91 -13.16 -14.16 4.76
CA ASP A 91 -13.87 -15.43 4.97
C ASP A 91 -13.61 -16.68 4.10
N ASP A 92 -13.26 -16.56 2.81
CA ASP A 92 -12.93 -17.70 1.93
C ASP A 92 -11.43 -17.75 1.54
N MET A 93 -10.61 -16.79 1.99
CA MET A 93 -9.16 -16.73 1.73
C MET A 93 -8.36 -16.25 2.94
N ALA A 94 -8.73 -16.68 4.15
CA ALA A 94 -8.09 -16.21 5.40
C ALA A 94 -6.56 -16.46 5.46
N ASP A 95 -6.07 -17.51 4.80
CA ASP A 95 -4.63 -17.82 4.72
C ASP A 95 -3.85 -16.85 3.81
N LEU A 96 -4.55 -16.00 3.05
CA LEU A 96 -3.96 -15.03 2.15
C LEU A 96 -3.80 -13.69 2.84
N VAL A 97 -2.60 -13.40 3.33
CA VAL A 97 -2.23 -12.07 3.81
C VAL A 97 -1.82 -11.19 2.64
N VAL A 98 -2.33 -9.96 2.62
CA VAL A 98 -1.99 -8.94 1.63
C VAL A 98 -1.49 -7.67 2.30
N GLN A 99 -0.63 -6.93 1.62
CA GLN A 99 -0.39 -5.51 1.88
C GLN A 99 -1.10 -4.69 0.82
N ARG A 100 -1.63 -3.53 1.21
CA ARG A 100 -2.38 -2.63 0.33
C ARG A 100 -1.93 -1.19 0.49
N ILE A 101 -1.71 -0.51 -0.63
CA ILE A 101 -1.48 0.94 -0.66
C ILE A 101 -2.70 1.62 -1.29
N VAL A 102 -3.20 2.65 -0.61
CA VAL A 102 -4.22 3.57 -1.13
C VAL A 102 -3.53 4.87 -1.49
N VAL A 103 -3.39 5.15 -2.78
CA VAL A 103 -2.81 6.38 -3.29
C VAL A 103 -3.88 7.48 -3.27
N ARG A 104 -3.60 8.56 -2.56
CA ARG A 104 -4.47 9.73 -2.45
C ARG A 104 -3.76 10.95 -2.99
N LEU A 105 -4.53 12.00 -3.29
CA LEU A 105 -3.98 13.32 -3.59
C LEU A 105 -2.96 13.72 -2.51
N GLY A 106 -1.72 13.98 -2.94
CA GLY A 106 -0.60 14.33 -2.06
C GLY A 106 0.51 13.28 -2.00
N LEU A 107 0.24 12.02 -2.37
CA LEU A 107 1.32 11.06 -2.61
C LEU A 107 1.92 11.35 -3.99
N SER A 108 2.97 12.18 -4.01
CA SER A 108 3.69 12.53 -5.25
C SER A 108 4.54 11.36 -5.74
N ARG A 109 5.05 11.51 -6.98
CA ARG A 109 6.00 10.57 -7.56
C ARG A 109 7.27 10.41 -6.71
N ASP A 110 7.84 11.52 -6.24
CA ASP A 110 9.06 11.50 -5.40
C ASP A 110 8.81 10.79 -4.06
N LEU A 111 7.64 10.99 -3.45
CA LEU A 111 7.28 10.32 -2.20
C LEU A 111 7.03 8.83 -2.43
N ALA A 112 6.49 8.47 -3.60
CA ALA A 112 6.36 7.08 -4.01
C ALA A 112 7.72 6.40 -4.25
N GLU A 113 8.71 7.12 -4.80
CA GLU A 113 10.08 6.62 -4.95
C GLU A 113 10.74 6.38 -3.59
N GLN A 114 10.62 7.32 -2.64
CA GLN A 114 11.12 7.12 -1.27
C GLN A 114 10.47 5.93 -0.56
N LEU A 115 9.17 5.73 -0.75
CA LEU A 115 8.47 4.56 -0.23
C LEU A 115 8.99 3.26 -0.87
N LEU A 116 9.18 3.27 -2.19
CA LEU A 116 9.67 2.10 -2.93
C LEU A 116 11.09 1.72 -2.49
N ASP A 117 11.97 2.70 -2.29
CA ASP A 117 13.33 2.46 -1.82
C ASP A 117 13.33 1.89 -0.40
N ALA A 118 12.48 2.42 0.49
CA ALA A 118 12.28 1.83 1.81
C ALA A 118 11.77 0.38 1.74
N ILE A 119 10.82 0.07 0.84
CA ILE A 119 10.34 -1.30 0.63
C ILE A 119 11.48 -2.21 0.17
N LYS A 120 12.29 -1.77 -0.81
CA LYS A 120 13.43 -2.57 -1.31
C LYS A 120 14.44 -2.87 -0.21
N GLU A 121 14.86 -1.85 0.53
CA GLU A 121 15.83 -1.99 1.63
C GLU A 121 15.32 -2.93 2.72
N GLU A 122 14.07 -2.79 3.15
CA GLU A 122 13.51 -3.67 4.17
C GLU A 122 13.27 -5.10 3.66
N VAL A 123 12.90 -5.27 2.39
CA VAL A 123 12.80 -6.60 1.77
C VAL A 123 14.16 -7.27 1.70
N ASP A 124 15.20 -6.55 1.27
CA ASP A 124 16.56 -7.08 1.22
C ASP A 124 17.05 -7.48 2.62
N PHE A 125 16.76 -6.66 3.64
CA PHE A 125 17.05 -7.03 5.02
C PHE A 125 16.33 -8.32 5.45
N LEU A 126 15.03 -8.43 5.15
CA LEU A 126 14.19 -9.55 5.56
C LEU A 126 14.52 -10.86 4.83
N GLU A 127 14.89 -10.80 3.55
CA GLU A 127 15.33 -11.96 2.77
C GLU A 127 16.68 -12.51 3.26
N ASN A 128 17.51 -11.70 3.93
CA ASN A 128 18.80 -12.11 4.50
C ASN A 128 18.74 -12.52 5.98
N LEU A 129 17.54 -12.77 6.53
CA LEU A 129 17.39 -13.25 7.90
C LEU A 129 17.74 -14.74 8.05
N ASP A 130 18.69 -15.04 8.94
CA ASP A 130 19.03 -16.44 9.30
C ASP A 130 17.93 -17.14 10.09
N ALA A 131 17.12 -16.40 10.84
CA ALA A 131 16.04 -16.92 11.67
C ALA A 131 14.85 -15.96 11.74
N ARG A 132 13.68 -16.49 12.13
CA ARG A 132 12.47 -15.69 12.31
C ARG A 132 12.66 -14.61 13.37
N ILE A 133 12.11 -13.43 13.11
CA ILE A 133 12.06 -12.34 14.10
C ILE A 133 11.20 -12.80 15.29
N PRO A 134 11.69 -12.70 16.55
CA PRO A 134 10.89 -13.04 17.72
C PRO A 134 9.62 -12.17 17.81
N ARG A 135 8.46 -12.81 18.03
CA ARG A 135 7.16 -12.12 18.17
C ARG A 135 6.63 -12.25 19.60
N GLU A 136 6.19 -11.15 20.18
CA GLU A 136 5.65 -11.13 21.55
C GLU A 136 4.18 -11.60 21.62
N LYS A 137 3.38 -11.40 20.55
CA LYS A 137 1.99 -11.89 20.37
C LYS A 137 1.60 -12.03 18.89
N GLU A 138 0.74 -13.00 18.57
CA GLU A 138 0.06 -13.08 17.26
C GLU A 138 -0.96 -11.93 17.12
N ARG A 139 -0.96 -11.23 15.97
CA ARG A 139 -1.78 -10.03 15.73
C ARG A 139 -3.11 -10.38 15.07
N THR A 140 -4.21 -9.90 15.63
CA THR A 140 -5.52 -9.77 14.95
C THR A 140 -5.61 -8.40 14.28
N SER A 141 -5.79 -8.34 12.96
CA SER A 141 -5.82 -7.05 12.22
C SER A 141 -7.18 -6.37 12.35
N PHE A 142 -7.20 -5.03 12.50
CA PHE A 142 -8.40 -4.22 12.32
C PHE A 142 -8.66 -3.96 10.82
N SER A 143 -9.86 -4.28 10.33
CA SER A 143 -10.35 -3.91 9.00
C SER A 143 -11.27 -2.67 9.09
N HIS A 144 -11.21 -1.81 8.06
CA HIS A 144 -12.13 -0.67 7.83
C HIS A 144 -12.96 -0.93 6.59
#